data_AF-A0A916I3Y6-F1
#
_entry.id   AF-A0A916I3Y6-F1
#
_cell.length_a   1.000
_cell.length_b   1.000
_cell.length_c   1.000
_cell.angle_alpha   90.00
_cell.angle_beta   90.00
_cell.angle_gamma   90.00
#
_symmetry.space_group_name_H-M   'P 1'
#
loop_
_entity.id
_entity.type
_entity.pdbx_description
1 polymer ?
#
loop_
_entity_poly.entity_id
_entity_poly.type
_entity_poly.pdbx_seq_one_letter_code
_entity_poly.pdbx_strand_id
1 'polypeptide(L)'
;MESIAVGRRRAREKKFNPKPFAARLDELMGQRNISMRQTGVESGLDHETIRRIKSGDRPDMTYCILLADYFDINPNELLQLADWPTLKAFDIQRASAESLPSEAVDVALDIAKIPDPGTRKEVAKAVRTLLKKYFSK
;
A
#
# COMPACT_ATOMS: atom_id res chain seq x y z
N MET A 1 -21.35 -10.11 -8.53
CA MET A 1 -20.60 -8.95 -8.03
C MET A 1 -21.60 -7.99 -7.41
N GLU A 2 -21.50 -7.76 -6.10
CA GLU A 2 -22.34 -6.76 -5.43
C GLU A 2 -21.98 -5.35 -5.93
N SER A 3 -22.97 -4.48 -6.12
CA SER A 3 -22.70 -3.10 -6.54
C SER A 3 -21.99 -2.33 -5.42
N ILE A 4 -21.02 -1.48 -5.77
CA ILE A 4 -20.31 -0.61 -4.82
C ILE A 4 -21.28 0.23 -3.99
N ALA A 5 -22.40 0.66 -4.57
CA ALA A 5 -23.42 1.41 -3.85
C ALA A 5 -24.04 0.61 -2.70
N VAL A 6 -24.30 -0.68 -2.91
CA VAL A 6 -24.86 -1.58 -1.90
C VAL A 6 -23.80 -1.86 -0.81
N GLY A 7 -22.57 -2.16 -1.22
CA GLY A 7 -21.46 -2.38 -0.28
C GLY A 7 -21.19 -1.16 0.62
N ARG A 8 -21.20 0.06 0.07
CA ARG A 8 -21.05 1.30 0.84
C ARG A 8 -22.18 1.50 1.85
N ARG A 9 -23.42 1.22 1.47
CA ARG A 9 -24.57 1.33 2.39
C ARG A 9 -24.41 0.37 3.56
N ARG A 10 -24.10 -0.90 3.28
CA ARG A 10 -23.90 -1.93 4.29
C ARG A 10 -22.77 -1.58 5.26
N ALA A 11 -21.66 -1.05 4.75
CA ALA A 11 -20.55 -0.59 5.57
C ALA A 11 -20.99 0.50 6.56
N ARG A 12 -21.78 1.49 6.11
CA ARG A 12 -22.30 2.57 6.98
C ARG A 12 -23.20 2.07 8.10
N GLU A 13 -24.02 1.05 7.84
CA GLU A 13 -24.91 0.44 8.85
C GLU A 13 -24.13 -0.41 9.88
N LYS A 14 -22.96 -0.93 9.50
CA LYS A 14 -22.09 -1.73 10.38
C LYS A 14 -21.27 -0.84 11.32
N LYS A 15 -21.23 -1.22 12.60
CA LYS A 15 -20.31 -0.62 13.59
C LYS A 15 -18.86 -0.76 13.14
N PHE A 16 -18.18 0.37 13.02
CA PHE A 16 -16.77 0.45 12.65
C PHE A 16 -15.87 0.12 13.84
N ASN A 17 -14.79 -0.64 13.60
CA ASN A 17 -13.69 -0.77 14.55
C ASN A 17 -12.49 0.07 14.05
N PRO A 18 -12.15 1.19 14.68
CA PRO A 18 -11.09 2.08 14.22
C PRO A 18 -9.67 1.56 14.48
N LYS A 19 -9.51 0.62 15.43
CA LYS A 19 -8.19 0.20 15.92
C LYS A 19 -7.26 -0.34 14.82
N PRO A 20 -7.69 -1.23 13.90
CA PRO A 20 -6.82 -1.75 12.85
C PRO A 20 -6.35 -0.65 11.88
N PHE A 21 -7.25 0.26 11.50
CA PHE A 21 -6.92 1.37 10.62
C PHE A 21 -5.92 2.33 11.29
N ALA A 22 -6.18 2.71 12.55
CA ALA A 22 -5.31 3.60 13.30
C ALA A 22 -3.90 3.01 13.51
N ALA A 23 -3.83 1.71 13.85
CA ALA A 23 -2.56 1.01 14.01
C ALA A 23 -1.74 0.97 12.70
N ARG A 24 -2.41 0.71 11.56
CA ARG A 24 -1.74 0.73 10.26
C ARG A 24 -1.22 2.11 9.90
N LEU A 25 -2.00 3.16 10.19
CA LEU A 25 -1.57 4.53 9.96
C LEU A 25 -0.36 4.90 10.82
N ASP A 26 -0.32 4.45 12.07
CA ASP A 26 0.83 4.64 12.97
C ASP A 26 2.09 3.95 12.46
N GLU A 27 1.96 2.74 11.94
CA GLU A 27 3.08 2.02 11.32
C GLU A 27 3.64 2.79 10.11
N LEU A 28 2.77 3.21 9.19
CA LEU A 28 3.17 3.94 7.97
C LEU A 28 3.82 5.29 8.28
N MET A 29 3.28 6.03 9.25
CA MET A 29 3.88 7.28 9.74
C MET A 29 5.22 7.02 10.40
N GLY A 30 5.33 5.96 11.22
CA GLY A 30 6.56 5.57 11.91
C GLY A 30 7.68 5.18 10.96
N GLN A 31 7.38 4.44 9.89
CA GLN A 31 8.35 4.06 8.84
C GLN A 31 8.98 5.28 8.15
N ARG A 32 8.23 6.37 8.01
CA ARG A 32 8.69 7.62 7.38
C ARG A 32 9.13 8.69 8.38
N ASN A 33 8.98 8.45 9.68
CA ASN A 33 9.22 9.40 10.77
C ASN A 33 8.50 10.75 10.58
N ILE A 34 7.22 10.70 10.20
CA ILE A 34 6.40 11.90 9.92
C ILE A 34 5.31 12.11 10.98
N SER A 35 4.89 13.36 11.17
CA SER A 35 3.83 13.70 12.13
C SER A 35 2.42 13.52 11.56
N MET A 36 1.41 13.46 12.44
CA MET A 36 -0.01 13.44 12.02
C MET A 36 -0.39 14.68 11.22
N ARG A 37 0.11 15.86 11.62
CA ARG A 37 -0.15 17.12 10.91
C ARG A 37 0.43 17.07 9.50
N GLN A 38 1.69 16.64 9.39
CA GLN A 38 2.38 16.50 8.11
C GLN A 38 1.64 15.51 7.19
N THR A 39 1.28 14.34 7.74
CA THR A 39 0.52 13.31 7.02
C THR A 39 -0.80 13.87 6.49
N GLY A 40 -1.57 14.60 7.31
CA GLY A 40 -2.81 15.22 6.86
C GLY A 40 -2.59 16.17 5.68
N VAL A 41 -1.71 17.16 5.85
CA VAL A 41 -1.48 18.20 4.83
C VAL A 41 -0.90 17.62 3.54
N GLU A 42 0.12 16.78 3.62
CA GLU A 42 0.82 16.25 2.45
C GLU A 42 0.02 15.17 1.70
N SER A 43 -0.91 14.48 2.37
CA SER A 43 -1.89 13.62 1.70
C SER A 43 -3.07 14.38 1.08
N GLY A 44 -3.10 15.70 1.17
CA GLY A 44 -4.22 16.52 0.68
C GLY A 44 -5.47 16.46 1.55
N LEU A 45 -5.33 16.02 2.81
CA LEU A 45 -6.39 16.01 3.81
C LEU A 45 -6.32 17.23 4.73
N ASP A 46 -7.42 17.50 5.43
CA ASP A 46 -7.42 18.46 6.53
C ASP A 46 -6.57 17.95 7.71
N HIS A 47 -5.91 18.89 8.40
CA HIS A 47 -5.00 18.63 9.52
C HIS A 47 -5.65 17.88 10.70
N GLU A 48 -6.97 17.97 10.89
CA GLU A 48 -7.67 17.24 11.95
C GLU A 48 -8.06 15.81 11.56
N THR A 49 -7.99 15.47 10.28
CA THR A 49 -8.51 14.19 9.76
C THR A 49 -7.80 12.99 10.39
N ILE A 50 -6.47 13.05 10.50
CA ILE A 50 -5.68 11.98 11.14
C ILE A 50 -6.06 11.82 12.61
N ARG A 51 -6.28 12.94 13.32
CA ARG A 51 -6.72 12.92 14.73
C ARG A 51 -8.08 12.27 14.87
N ARG A 52 -9.06 12.66 14.05
CA ARG A 52 -10.42 12.11 14.03
C ARG A 52 -10.44 10.61 13.80
N ILE A 53 -9.70 10.14 12.80
CA ILE A 53 -9.56 8.71 12.50
C ILE A 53 -9.04 7.95 13.72
N LYS A 54 -7.98 8.47 14.36
CA LYS A 54 -7.41 7.85 15.56
C LYS A 54 -8.34 7.90 16.78
N SER A 55 -9.20 8.91 16.86
CA SER A 55 -10.22 9.03 17.90
C SER A 55 -11.45 8.16 17.66
N GLY A 56 -11.61 7.60 16.47
CA GLY A 56 -12.61 6.57 16.18
C GLY A 56 -13.47 6.78 14.95
N ASP A 57 -13.28 7.90 14.24
CA ASP A 57 -14.07 8.20 13.05
C ASP A 57 -13.68 7.28 11.90
N ARG A 58 -14.68 6.74 11.19
CA ARG A 58 -14.44 5.98 9.96
C ARG A 58 -13.97 6.96 8.87
N PRO A 59 -12.79 6.78 8.28
CA PRO A 59 -12.37 7.58 7.14
C PRO A 59 -13.28 7.30 5.94
N ASP A 60 -13.65 8.34 5.20
CA ASP A 60 -14.36 8.17 3.94
C ASP A 60 -13.47 7.48 2.89
N MET A 61 -14.10 6.86 1.88
CA MET A 61 -13.37 6.19 0.79
C MET A 61 -12.34 7.11 0.11
N THR A 62 -12.69 8.39 -0.09
CA THR A 62 -11.76 9.38 -0.67
C THR A 62 -10.52 9.55 0.21
N TYR A 63 -10.67 9.56 1.54
CA TYR A 63 -9.54 9.68 2.46
C TYR A 63 -8.67 8.43 2.42
N CYS A 64 -9.26 7.25 2.31
CA CYS A 64 -8.51 6.00 2.12
C CYS A 64 -7.68 6.05 0.84
N ILE A 65 -8.21 6.58 -0.26
CA ILE A 65 -7.50 6.70 -1.55
C ILE A 65 -6.35 7.69 -1.44
N LEU A 66 -6.59 8.89 -0.89
CA LEU A 66 -5.57 9.93 -0.72
C LEU A 66 -4.43 9.50 0.20
N LEU A 67 -4.75 8.84 1.32
CA LEU A 67 -3.73 8.29 2.22
C LEU A 67 -2.93 7.17 1.54
N ALA A 68 -3.58 6.31 0.78
CA ALA A 68 -2.91 5.22 0.08
C ALA A 68 -1.95 5.73 -1.00
N ASP A 69 -2.36 6.76 -1.75
CA ASP A 69 -1.50 7.45 -2.71
C ASP A 69 -0.27 8.07 -2.02
N TYR A 70 -0.49 8.83 -0.94
CA TYR A 70 0.58 9.44 -0.17
C TYR A 70 1.58 8.42 0.39
N PHE A 71 1.08 7.30 0.93
CA PHE A 71 1.93 6.23 1.47
C PHE A 71 2.46 5.26 0.43
N ASP A 72 2.12 5.47 -0.85
CA ASP A 72 2.42 4.57 -1.95
C ASP A 72 2.06 3.09 -1.64
N ILE A 73 0.84 2.86 -1.14
CA ILE A 73 0.28 1.53 -0.89
C ILE A 73 -0.97 1.29 -1.74
N ASN A 74 -1.46 0.05 -1.79
CA ASN A 74 -2.69 -0.24 -2.53
C ASN A 74 -3.91 0.38 -1.80
N PRO A 75 -4.75 1.21 -2.46
CA PRO A 75 -5.93 1.78 -1.82
C PRO A 75 -6.92 0.76 -1.26
N ASN A 76 -7.00 -0.45 -1.85
CA ASN A 76 -7.85 -1.52 -1.33
C ASN A 76 -7.46 -1.96 0.09
N GLU A 77 -6.19 -1.81 0.48
CA GLU A 77 -5.73 -2.09 1.85
C GLU A 77 -6.44 -1.18 2.86
N LEU A 78 -6.41 0.14 2.64
CA LEU A 78 -7.05 1.11 3.54
C LEU A 78 -8.58 1.05 3.45
N LEU A 79 -9.13 0.78 2.26
CA LEU A 79 -10.57 0.59 2.11
C LEU A 79 -11.07 -0.60 2.94
N GLN A 80 -10.36 -1.74 2.90
CA GLN A 80 -10.71 -2.91 3.69
C GLN A 80 -10.62 -2.65 5.20
N LEU A 81 -9.56 -1.98 5.65
CA LEU A 81 -9.41 -1.60 7.07
C LEU A 81 -10.52 -0.65 7.54
N ALA A 82 -11.10 0.14 6.64
CA ALA A 82 -12.22 1.02 6.90
C ALA A 82 -13.61 0.36 6.72
N ASP A 83 -13.66 -0.96 6.49
CA ASP A 83 -14.87 -1.74 6.13
C ASP A 83 -15.54 -1.31 4.79
N TRP A 84 -14.84 -0.58 3.93
CA TRP A 84 -15.37 -0.22 2.61
C TRP A 84 -15.22 -1.36 1.60
N PRO A 85 -16.10 -1.43 0.58
CA PRO A 85 -15.90 -2.35 -0.53
C PRO A 85 -14.60 -1.99 -1.28
N THR A 86 -13.86 -3.01 -1.71
CA THR A 86 -12.71 -2.82 -2.60
C THR A 86 -13.16 -2.36 -3.97
N LEU A 87 -12.26 -1.67 -4.68
CA LEU A 87 -12.47 -1.21 -6.04
C LEU A 87 -11.56 -2.00 -6.97
N LYS A 88 -12.16 -2.59 -8.01
CA LYS A 88 -11.43 -3.33 -9.04
C LYS A 88 -10.37 -2.51 -9.77
N ALA A 89 -10.58 -1.19 -9.85
CA ALA A 89 -9.59 -0.27 -10.40
C ALA A 89 -8.24 -0.31 -9.65
N PHE A 90 -8.25 -0.80 -8.39
CA PHE A 90 -7.07 -0.94 -7.54
C PHE A 90 -6.66 -2.41 -7.34
N ASP A 91 -7.27 -3.35 -8.06
CA ASP A 91 -6.79 -4.74 -8.15
C ASP A 91 -5.57 -4.81 -9.10
N ILE A 92 -4.60 -3.93 -8.87
CA ILE A 92 -3.30 -3.99 -9.53
C ILE A 92 -2.44 -4.90 -8.67
N GLN A 93 -2.07 -6.06 -9.22
CA GLN A 93 -1.06 -6.93 -8.65
C GLN A 93 0.28 -6.19 -8.65
N ARG A 94 0.54 -5.41 -7.59
CA ARG A 94 1.91 -5.02 -7.28
C ARG A 94 2.62 -6.32 -6.93
N ALA A 95 3.66 -6.65 -7.69
CA ALA A 95 4.50 -7.80 -7.41
C ALA A 95 5.03 -7.67 -5.98
N SER A 96 4.40 -8.39 -5.04
CA SER A 96 4.96 -8.57 -3.70
C SER A 96 6.01 -9.68 -3.78
N ALA A 97 6.92 -9.75 -2.82
CA ALA A 97 7.87 -10.85 -2.75
C ALA A 97 7.16 -12.22 -2.67
N GLU A 98 5.92 -12.26 -2.16
CA GLU A 98 5.07 -13.46 -2.12
C GLU A 98 4.29 -13.73 -3.43
N SER A 99 4.31 -12.82 -4.40
CA SER A 99 3.52 -12.86 -5.64
C SER A 99 4.35 -12.38 -6.84
N LEU A 100 5.59 -12.83 -6.94
CA LEU A 100 6.42 -12.57 -8.12
C LEU A 100 5.91 -13.39 -9.33
N PRO A 101 5.89 -12.82 -10.54
CA PRO A 101 5.74 -13.60 -11.78
C PRO A 101 6.78 -14.72 -11.84
N SER A 102 6.44 -15.87 -12.42
CA SER A 102 7.35 -17.03 -12.53
C SER A 102 8.70 -16.66 -13.14
N GLU A 103 8.71 -15.77 -14.12
CA GLU A 103 9.92 -15.29 -14.79
C GLU A 103 10.85 -14.53 -13.83
N ALA A 104 10.30 -13.78 -12.88
CA ALA A 104 11.08 -13.08 -11.87
C ALA A 104 11.63 -14.05 -10.79
N VAL A 105 10.87 -15.10 -10.47
CA VAL A 105 11.29 -16.17 -9.56
C VAL A 105 12.45 -16.96 -10.17
N ASP A 106 12.35 -17.34 -11.45
CA ASP A 106 13.37 -18.10 -12.16
C ASP A 106 14.71 -17.36 -12.17
N VAL A 107 14.69 -16.05 -12.49
CA VAL A 107 15.88 -15.20 -12.45
C VAL A 107 16.48 -15.14 -11.04
N ALA A 108 15.65 -15.04 -10.00
CA ALA A 108 16.13 -15.02 -8.62
C ALA A 108 16.77 -16.37 -8.21
N LEU A 109 16.16 -17.50 -8.60
CA LEU A 109 16.69 -18.84 -8.34
C LEU A 109 18.01 -19.08 -9.06
N ASP A 110 18.16 -18.62 -10.30
CA ASP A 110 19.41 -18.79 -11.04
C ASP A 110 20.54 -17.95 -10.46
N ILE A 111 20.25 -16.72 -10.01
CA ILE A 111 21.24 -15.90 -9.29
C ILE A 111 21.64 -16.57 -7.96
N ALA A 112 20.71 -17.22 -7.25
CA ALA A 112 20.97 -17.90 -5.99
C ALA A 112 21.90 -19.12 -6.14
N LYS A 113 21.86 -19.81 -7.29
CA LYS A 113 22.74 -20.95 -7.60
C LYS A 113 24.20 -20.56 -7.82
N ILE A 114 24.52 -19.28 -7.98
CA ILE A 114 25.90 -18.81 -8.19
C ILE A 114 26.70 -19.00 -6.88
N PRO A 115 27.75 -19.85 -6.85
CA PRO A 115 28.47 -20.18 -5.62
C PRO A 115 29.29 -18.99 -5.09
N ASP A 116 29.96 -18.28 -6.01
CA ASP A 116 30.82 -17.15 -5.66
C ASP A 116 29.98 -15.90 -5.34
N PRO A 117 30.10 -15.33 -4.12
CA PRO A 117 29.36 -14.12 -3.75
C PRO A 117 29.71 -12.90 -4.59
N GLY A 118 30.94 -12.79 -5.10
CA GLY A 118 31.39 -11.69 -5.95
C GLY A 118 30.63 -11.68 -7.28
N THR A 119 30.67 -12.82 -7.98
CA THR A 119 29.97 -13.07 -9.24
C THR A 119 28.46 -12.88 -9.09
N ARG A 120 27.88 -13.39 -8.00
CA ARG A 120 26.45 -13.20 -7.70
C ARG A 120 26.07 -11.71 -7.59
N LYS A 121 26.92 -10.92 -6.94
CA LYS A 121 26.73 -9.46 -6.81
C LYS A 121 26.86 -8.74 -8.15
N GLU A 122 27.80 -9.17 -9.00
CA GLU A 122 27.99 -8.60 -10.34
C GLU A 122 26.80 -8.88 -11.26
N VAL A 123 26.30 -10.11 -11.28
CA VAL A 123 25.11 -10.48 -12.07
C VAL A 123 23.88 -9.71 -11.60
N ALA A 124 23.64 -9.62 -10.29
CA ALA A 124 22.54 -8.83 -9.75
C ALA A 124 22.67 -7.32 -10.12
N LYS A 125 23.89 -6.79 -10.14
CA LYS A 125 24.17 -5.41 -10.58
C LYS A 125 23.89 -5.22 -12.07
N ALA A 126 24.24 -6.18 -12.91
CA ALA A 126 23.95 -6.16 -14.34
C ALA A 126 22.42 -6.16 -14.59
N VAL A 127 21.68 -7.06 -13.95
CA VAL A 127 20.20 -7.10 -14.02
C VAL A 127 19.60 -5.75 -13.60
N ARG A 128 20.02 -5.20 -12.46
CA ARG A 128 19.58 -3.87 -12.02
C ARG A 128 19.89 -2.77 -13.02
N THR A 129 21.02 -2.84 -13.71
CA THR A 129 21.43 -1.85 -14.72
C THR A 129 20.51 -1.89 -15.94
N LEU A 130 20.13 -3.09 -16.39
CA LEU A 130 19.15 -3.26 -17.47
C LEU A 130 17.77 -2.74 -17.06
N LEU A 131 17.35 -3.05 -15.83
CA LEU A 131 16.05 -2.64 -15.29
C LEU A 131 15.93 -1.11 -15.11
N LYS A 132 17.02 -0.41 -14.79
CA LYS A 132 17.01 1.06 -14.67
C LYS A 132 16.41 1.75 -15.89
N LYS A 133 16.58 1.22 -17.10
CA LYS A 133 15.99 1.77 -18.35
C LYS A 133 14.46 1.86 -18.33
N TYR A 134 13.81 1.04 -17.52
CA TYR A 134 12.34 0.97 -17.41
C TYR A 134 11.79 1.72 -16.18
N PHE A 135 12.64 2.00 -15.19
CA PHE A 135 12.27 2.70 -13.96
C PHE A 135 12.76 4.16 -13.88
N SER A 136 13.60 4.59 -14.84
CA SER A 136 13.95 6.01 -15.03
C SER A 136 12.89 6.69 -15.92
N LYS A 137 11.73 6.98 -15.33
CA LYS A 137 10.74 7.92 -15.86
C LYS A 137 10.56 9.05 -14.88
#